data_AF-A0A835M5X5-F1
#
_entry.id   AF-A0A835M5X5-F1
#
_cell.length_a   1.000
_cell.length_b   1.000
_cell.length_c   1.000
_cell.angle_alpha   90.00
_cell.angle_beta   90.00
_cell.angle_gamma   90.00
#
_symmetry.space_group_name_H-M   'P 1'
#
loop_
_entity.id
_entity.type
_entity.pdbx_description
1 polymer ?
#
loop_
_entity_poly.entity_id
_entity_poly.type
_entity_poly.pdbx_seq_one_letter_code
_entity_poly.pdbx_strand_id
1 'polypeptide(L)'
;MRGCTCHFAVKRMYARPSVALLIYNNRRQHVNESGSICHGPLDRDAIGPGAKKFLYHCDEVNQTAMSMIYVGMPEENVKQRYIEGIQRYCGPNPKVNSHASQFVQKLGMIIQRSTHELDLDDQASIWLWVARNNKMKFFYQDASENNAFILGIQTEWQLQQMIRFGHQSLMAAHSTFGIKKLKYPVSTILVFDSHQHALPVAWVIIRE
;
A
#
# COMPACT_ATOMS: atom_id res chain seq x y z
N MET A 1 19.60 -28.53 -0.27
CA MET A 1 18.32 -27.80 -0.16
C MET A 1 17.49 -28.11 -1.40
N ARG A 2 16.23 -28.53 -1.25
CA ARG A 2 15.32 -28.80 -2.38
C ARG A 2 14.64 -27.50 -2.79
N GLY A 3 15.23 -26.74 -3.72
CA GLY A 3 14.56 -25.63 -4.39
C GLY A 3 14.37 -25.98 -5.87
N CYS A 4 13.14 -25.92 -6.40
CA CYS A 4 12.98 -25.92 -7.85
C CYS A 4 13.27 -24.51 -8.39
N THR A 5 13.97 -24.42 -9.52
CA THR A 5 14.15 -23.21 -10.33
C THR A 5 12.96 -22.94 -11.27
N CYS A 6 11.79 -23.50 -10.96
CA CYS A 6 10.60 -23.46 -11.78
C CYS A 6 10.08 -22.03 -11.96
N HIS A 7 9.78 -21.63 -13.20
CA HIS A 7 9.06 -20.40 -13.48
C HIS A 7 7.55 -20.58 -13.22
N PHE A 8 7.04 -19.88 -12.22
CA PHE A 8 5.62 -19.79 -11.91
C PHE A 8 5.19 -18.33 -11.74
N ALA A 9 3.95 -18.05 -12.12
CA ALA A 9 3.28 -16.80 -11.82
C ALA A 9 2.47 -16.95 -10.53
N VAL A 10 2.51 -15.92 -9.68
CA VAL A 10 1.66 -15.84 -8.49
C VAL A 10 0.51 -14.89 -8.80
N LYS A 11 -0.72 -15.40 -8.84
CA LYS A 11 -1.93 -14.57 -8.95
C LYS A 11 -2.65 -14.51 -7.61
N ARG A 12 -2.90 -13.31 -7.11
CA ARG A 12 -3.69 -13.10 -5.89
C ARG A 12 -5.19 -13.17 -6.23
N MET A 13 -5.97 -13.88 -5.43
CA MET A 13 -7.40 -14.02 -5.67
C MET A 13 -8.16 -12.82 -5.11
N TYR A 14 -8.85 -12.07 -5.97
CA TYR A 14 -9.57 -10.84 -5.57
C TYR A 14 -10.65 -11.12 -4.51
N ALA A 15 -11.45 -12.18 -4.70
CA ALA A 15 -12.51 -12.57 -3.77
C ALA A 15 -12.00 -13.23 -2.48
N ARG A 16 -10.73 -13.68 -2.45
CA ARG A 16 -10.13 -14.35 -1.29
C ARG A 16 -8.66 -13.91 -1.14
N PRO A 17 -8.43 -12.71 -0.58
CA PRO A 17 -7.08 -12.11 -0.55
C PRO A 17 -6.04 -12.93 0.24
N SER A 18 -6.49 -13.78 1.17
CA SER A 18 -5.67 -14.77 1.89
C SER A 18 -5.14 -15.93 1.05
N VAL A 19 -5.53 -15.99 -0.23
CA VAL A 19 -5.23 -17.08 -1.13
C VAL A 19 -4.42 -16.58 -2.32
N ALA A 20 -3.25 -17.19 -2.52
CA ALA A 20 -2.46 -17.03 -3.74
C ALA A 20 -2.62 -18.28 -4.62
N LEU A 21 -2.92 -18.06 -5.89
CA LEU A 21 -2.90 -19.07 -6.94
C LEU A 21 -1.49 -19.10 -7.56
N LEU A 22 -0.81 -20.23 -7.43
CA LEU A 22 0.44 -20.49 -8.13
C LEU A 22 0.12 -21.10 -9.50
N ILE A 23 0.52 -20.41 -10.57
CA ILE A 23 0.34 -20.84 -11.96
C ILE A 23 1.70 -21.20 -12.51
N TYR A 24 1.95 -22.48 -12.72
CA TYR A 24 3.17 -22.96 -13.35
C TYR A 24 3.06 -22.78 -14.87
N ASN A 25 4.02 -22.09 -15.47
CA ASN A 25 3.95 -21.74 -16.91
C ASN A 25 4.16 -22.96 -17.82
N ASN A 26 4.78 -24.05 -17.34
CA ASN A 26 5.05 -25.27 -18.11
C ASN A 26 4.50 -26.54 -17.43
N ARG A 27 3.22 -26.86 -17.64
CA ARG A 27 2.51 -27.96 -16.95
C ARG A 27 3.11 -29.36 -17.09
N ARG A 28 4.02 -29.63 -18.02
CA ARG A 28 4.38 -31.01 -18.41
C ARG A 28 5.76 -31.49 -17.99
N GLN A 29 6.74 -30.61 -17.79
CA GLN A 29 8.11 -31.04 -17.50
C GLN A 29 8.82 -29.98 -16.66
N HIS A 30 8.75 -30.13 -15.35
CA HIS A 30 9.63 -29.40 -14.46
C HIS A 30 10.71 -30.35 -13.95
N VAL A 31 11.95 -30.05 -14.28
CA VAL A 31 13.13 -30.79 -13.83
C VAL A 31 14.06 -29.87 -13.05
N ASN A 32 14.76 -30.40 -12.05
CA ASN A 32 15.80 -29.67 -11.33
C ASN A 32 17.10 -29.57 -12.16
N GLU A 33 18.13 -28.93 -11.60
CA GLU A 33 19.45 -28.79 -12.25
C GLU A 33 20.12 -30.14 -12.59
N SER A 34 19.72 -31.23 -11.94
CA SER A 34 20.21 -32.58 -12.23
C SER A 34 19.32 -33.36 -13.22
N GLY A 35 18.35 -32.72 -13.87
CA GLY A 35 17.46 -33.34 -14.86
C GLY A 35 16.37 -34.23 -14.26
N SER A 36 16.26 -34.31 -12.93
CA SER A 36 15.22 -35.08 -12.24
C SER A 36 13.92 -34.30 -12.19
N ILE A 37 12.77 -34.95 -12.41
CA ILE A 37 11.45 -34.34 -12.26
C ILE A 37 11.35 -33.73 -10.86
N CYS A 38 11.17 -32.43 -10.77
CA CYS A 38 11.14 -31.74 -9.48
C CYS A 38 9.75 -31.87 -8.81
N HIS A 39 8.68 -31.96 -9.62
CA HIS A 39 7.29 -32.19 -9.20
C HIS A 39 6.59 -33.02 -10.29
N GLY A 40 6.30 -34.30 -10.01
CA GLY A 40 5.66 -35.21 -10.96
C GLY A 40 4.21 -35.54 -10.59
N PRO A 41 3.41 -36.12 -11.50
CA PRO A 41 2.03 -36.56 -11.19
C PRO A 41 1.92 -37.56 -10.03
N LEU A 42 3.03 -38.21 -9.67
CA LEU A 42 3.14 -39.25 -8.65
C LEU A 42 3.77 -38.78 -7.33
N ASP A 43 4.23 -37.53 -7.25
CA ASP A 43 4.72 -36.99 -5.98
C ASP A 43 3.51 -36.61 -5.11
N ARG A 44 3.35 -37.30 -3.98
CA ARG A 44 2.25 -37.04 -3.03
C ARG A 44 2.30 -35.61 -2.48
N ASP A 45 3.47 -34.98 -2.47
CA ASP A 45 3.65 -33.58 -2.08
C ASP A 45 3.40 -32.62 -3.27
N ALA A 46 3.27 -33.15 -4.49
CA ALA A 46 2.98 -32.42 -5.73
C ALA A 46 1.50 -32.48 -6.16
N ILE A 47 0.59 -32.98 -5.30
CA ILE A 47 -0.85 -33.02 -5.59
C ILE A 47 -1.41 -31.58 -5.61
N GLY A 48 -1.36 -30.98 -6.80
CA GLY A 48 -2.24 -29.93 -7.30
C GLY A 48 -1.76 -28.48 -7.12
N PRO A 49 -2.24 -27.54 -7.98
CA PRO A 49 -2.19 -26.09 -7.75
C PRO A 49 -3.14 -25.73 -6.61
N GLY A 50 -2.86 -26.27 -5.43
CA GLY A 50 -3.56 -25.92 -4.20
C GLY A 50 -3.28 -24.46 -3.91
N ALA A 51 -4.36 -23.69 -3.79
CA ALA A 51 -4.35 -22.38 -3.18
C ALA A 51 -3.60 -22.45 -1.84
N LYS A 52 -2.36 -21.96 -1.78
CA LYS A 52 -1.64 -21.83 -0.52
C LYS A 52 -2.22 -20.64 0.23
N LYS A 53 -2.68 -20.89 1.46
CA LYS A 53 -3.05 -19.82 2.39
C LYS A 53 -1.77 -19.10 2.80
N PHE A 54 -1.62 -17.86 2.36
CA PHE A 54 -0.53 -16.99 2.76
C PHE A 54 -1.10 -15.90 3.67
N LEU A 55 -0.35 -15.47 4.68
CA LEU A 55 -0.75 -14.32 5.50
C LEU A 55 -0.77 -13.09 4.57
N TYR A 56 -1.96 -12.52 4.40
CA TYR A 56 -2.20 -11.44 3.46
C TYR A 56 -1.48 -10.16 3.88
N HIS A 57 -0.28 -9.92 3.37
CA HIS A 57 0.35 -8.60 3.47
C HIS A 57 -0.08 -7.77 2.26
N CYS A 58 -1.19 -7.03 2.36
CA CYS A 58 -1.44 -5.98 1.36
C CYS A 58 -0.72 -4.69 1.70
N ASP A 59 -0.49 -3.92 0.65
CA ASP A 59 0.13 -2.61 0.74
C ASP A 59 -0.68 -1.70 1.67
N GLU A 60 -2.00 -1.77 1.66
CA GLU A 60 -2.85 -0.98 2.56
C GLU A 60 -2.63 -1.32 4.05
N VAL A 61 -2.65 -2.61 4.43
CA VAL A 61 -2.42 -3.04 5.83
C VAL A 61 -0.98 -2.75 6.24
N ASN A 62 -0.01 -2.95 5.35
CA ASN A 62 1.38 -2.61 5.60
C ASN A 62 1.57 -1.10 5.78
N GLN A 63 1.03 -0.27 4.88
CA GLN A 63 1.12 1.19 4.93
C GLN A 63 0.42 1.75 6.17
N THR A 64 -0.71 1.16 6.56
CA THR A 64 -1.42 1.52 7.79
C THR A 64 -0.58 1.20 9.03
N ALA A 65 0.03 0.02 9.09
CA ALA A 65 0.92 -0.32 10.19
C ALA A 65 2.16 0.59 10.22
N MET A 66 2.76 0.86 9.05
CA MET A 66 3.90 1.78 8.92
C MET A 66 3.54 3.19 9.41
N SER A 67 2.41 3.75 8.96
CA SER A 67 1.99 5.10 9.34
C SER A 67 1.75 5.23 10.84
N MET A 68 1.17 4.20 11.47
CA MET A 68 0.97 4.17 12.92
C MET A 68 2.31 4.16 13.69
N ILE A 69 3.31 3.42 13.21
CA ILE A 69 4.66 3.44 13.79
C ILE A 69 5.31 4.82 13.61
N TYR A 70 5.19 5.44 12.43
CA TYR A 70 5.74 6.78 12.16
C TYR A 70 5.17 7.86 13.09
N VAL A 71 3.89 7.77 13.48
CA VAL A 71 3.28 8.72 14.43
C VAL A 71 3.54 8.37 15.90
N GLY A 72 4.39 7.38 16.18
CA GLY A 72 4.78 6.99 17.54
C GLY A 72 3.70 6.21 18.30
N MET A 73 2.79 5.53 17.59
CA MET A 73 1.75 4.72 18.24
C MET A 73 2.36 3.50 18.95
N PRO A 74 1.85 3.10 20.13
CA PRO A 74 2.36 1.92 20.84
C PRO A 74 2.26 0.64 20.02
N GLU A 75 3.27 -0.23 20.14
CA GLU A 75 3.38 -1.48 19.37
C GLU A 75 2.12 -2.36 19.46
N GLU A 76 1.54 -2.49 20.67
CA GLU A 76 0.32 -3.27 20.87
C GLU A 76 -0.89 -2.71 20.10
N ASN A 77 -1.00 -1.39 19.97
CA ASN A 77 -2.07 -0.76 19.20
C ASN A 77 -1.87 -1.02 17.70
N VAL A 78 -0.63 -0.92 17.21
CA VAL A 78 -0.29 -1.22 15.81
C VAL A 78 -0.58 -2.68 15.49
N LYS A 79 -0.19 -3.58 16.39
CA LYS A 79 -0.44 -5.03 16.28
C LYS A 79 -1.93 -5.34 16.23
N GLN A 80 -2.72 -4.75 17.12
CA GLN A 80 -4.17 -4.93 17.15
C GLN A 80 -4.81 -4.48 15.82
N ARG A 81 -4.44 -3.29 15.33
CA ARG A 81 -4.94 -2.76 14.04
C ARG A 81 -4.49 -3.59 12.84
N TYR A 82 -3.26 -4.09 12.88
CA TYR A 82 -2.76 -5.02 11.87
C TYR A 82 -3.59 -6.31 11.86
N ILE A 83 -3.85 -6.92 13.03
CA ILE A 83 -4.69 -8.12 13.15
C ILE A 83 -6.09 -7.85 12.59
N GLU A 84 -6.73 -6.75 12.96
CA GLU A 84 -8.05 -6.35 12.45
C GLU A 84 -8.06 -6.20 10.93
N GLY A 85 -7.05 -5.54 10.36
CA GLY A 85 -6.89 -5.38 8.93
C GLY A 85 -6.77 -6.73 8.20
N ILE A 86 -5.95 -7.64 8.73
CA ILE A 86 -5.82 -9.00 8.17
C ILE A 86 -7.15 -9.77 8.28
N GLN A 87 -7.79 -9.73 9.45
CA GLN A 87 -9.04 -10.45 9.71
C GLN A 87 -10.19 -9.96 8.83
N ARG A 88 -10.26 -8.65 8.56
CA ARG A 88 -11.25 -8.05 7.64
C ARG A 88 -11.24 -8.72 6.26
N TYR A 89 -10.06 -9.07 5.76
CA TYR A 89 -9.90 -9.63 4.40
C TYR A 89 -9.74 -11.16 4.40
N CYS A 90 -9.23 -11.76 5.48
CA CYS A 90 -8.84 -13.16 5.53
C CYS A 90 -9.74 -14.03 6.42
N GLY A 91 -10.62 -13.41 7.21
CA GLY A 91 -11.32 -14.05 8.31
C GLY A 91 -10.42 -14.30 9.52
N PRO A 92 -10.98 -14.81 10.62
CA PRO A 92 -10.24 -15.13 11.83
C PRO A 92 -9.20 -16.22 11.56
N ASN A 93 -7.95 -15.97 11.96
CA ASN A 93 -6.86 -16.93 11.83
C ASN A 93 -5.95 -16.86 13.06
N PRO A 94 -5.85 -17.95 13.85
CA PRO A 94 -5.11 -17.96 15.11
C PRO A 94 -3.60 -17.75 14.93
N LYS A 95 -3.06 -18.04 13.74
CA LYS A 95 -1.64 -17.81 13.42
C LYS A 95 -1.31 -16.33 13.20
N VAL A 96 -2.30 -15.46 12.99
CA VAL A 96 -2.07 -14.02 12.78
C VAL A 96 -1.51 -13.38 14.04
N ASN A 97 -1.97 -13.78 15.22
CA ASN A 97 -1.54 -13.19 16.49
C ASN A 97 -0.04 -13.38 16.75
N SER A 98 0.50 -14.57 16.47
CA SER A 98 1.94 -14.84 16.65
C SER A 98 2.79 -14.12 15.60
N HIS A 99 2.32 -14.02 14.36
CA HIS A 99 3.02 -13.31 13.29
C HIS A 99 2.93 -11.79 13.38
N ALA A 100 1.86 -11.24 13.96
CA ALA A 100 1.64 -9.80 14.05
C ALA A 100 2.72 -9.11 14.89
N SER A 101 3.08 -9.69 16.05
CA SER A 101 4.17 -9.14 16.88
C SER A 101 5.50 -9.12 16.12
N GLN A 102 5.90 -10.24 15.50
CA GLN A 102 7.14 -10.29 14.70
C GLN A 102 7.13 -9.30 13.53
N PHE A 103 5.98 -9.15 12.87
CA PHE A 103 5.84 -8.22 11.77
C PHE A 103 6.01 -6.78 12.24
N VAL A 104 5.28 -6.35 13.28
CA VAL A 104 5.34 -4.98 13.79
C VAL A 104 6.74 -4.66 14.33
N GLN A 105 7.39 -5.58 15.05
CA GLN A 105 8.76 -5.41 15.52
C GLN A 105 9.75 -5.25 14.38
N LYS A 106 9.66 -6.10 13.35
CA LYS A 106 10.52 -6.00 12.17
C LYS A 106 10.28 -4.68 11.42
N LEU A 107 9.02 -4.27 11.27
CA LEU A 107 8.65 -3.01 10.64
C LEU A 107 9.20 -1.81 11.43
N GLY A 108 9.07 -1.84 12.77
CA GLY A 108 9.62 -0.84 13.68
C GLY A 108 11.13 -0.75 13.58
N MET A 109 11.84 -1.89 13.58
CA MET A 109 13.29 -1.92 13.37
C MET A 109 13.69 -1.36 11.99
N ILE A 110 12.94 -1.69 10.93
CA ILE A 110 13.21 -1.14 9.59
C ILE A 110 13.03 0.37 9.61
N ILE A 111 11.96 0.90 10.21
CA ILE A 111 11.69 2.33 10.29
C ILE A 111 12.76 3.05 11.12
N GLN A 112 13.11 2.51 12.30
CA GLN A 112 14.16 3.07 13.17
C GLN A 112 15.54 3.07 12.51
N ARG A 113 15.86 2.03 11.72
CA ARG A 113 17.11 1.93 10.96
C ARG A 113 17.05 2.65 9.62
N SER A 114 15.85 3.00 9.16
CA SER A 114 15.71 3.77 7.93
C SER A 114 16.21 5.16 8.24
N THR A 115 17.37 5.49 7.69
CA THR A 115 17.97 6.82 7.71
C THR A 115 17.20 7.73 6.76
N HIS A 116 15.87 7.77 6.87
CA HIS A 116 15.11 8.88 6.31
C HIS A 116 15.32 10.05 7.26
N GLU A 117 16.52 10.62 7.20
CA GLU A 117 16.74 11.95 7.73
C GLU A 117 15.80 12.87 6.95
N LEU A 118 15.05 13.70 7.68
CA LEU A 118 14.30 14.77 7.06
C LEU A 118 15.33 15.64 6.35
N ASP A 119 15.21 15.79 5.03
CA ASP A 119 16.04 16.73 4.31
C ASP A 119 15.83 18.11 4.92
N LEU A 120 16.92 18.85 5.14
CA LEU A 120 16.84 20.22 5.65
C LEU A 120 16.18 21.14 4.61
N ASP A 121 16.24 20.75 3.33
CA ASP A 121 15.57 21.42 2.23
C ASP A 121 14.27 20.70 1.85
N ASP A 122 13.15 21.21 2.37
CA ASP A 122 11.82 20.73 2.01
C ASP A 122 11.55 20.83 0.50
N GLN A 123 12.13 21.82 -0.19
CA GLN A 123 11.93 21.97 -1.63
C GLN A 123 12.60 20.82 -2.38
N ALA A 124 13.81 20.44 -1.99
CA ALA A 124 14.50 19.26 -2.52
C ALA A 124 13.71 17.97 -2.25
N SER A 125 13.19 17.81 -1.03
CA SER A 125 12.34 16.66 -0.65
C SER A 125 11.08 16.54 -1.52
N ILE A 126 10.37 17.66 -1.69
CA ILE A 126 9.15 17.72 -2.50
C ILE A 126 9.48 17.39 -3.96
N TRP A 127 10.55 17.99 -4.50
CA TRP A 127 10.99 17.74 -5.87
C TRP A 127 11.34 16.26 -6.10
N LEU A 128 12.09 15.65 -5.18
CA LEU A 128 12.42 14.22 -5.22
C LEU A 128 11.16 13.35 -5.16
N TRP A 129 10.19 13.70 -4.31
CA TRP A 129 8.92 12.99 -4.23
C TRP A 129 8.15 13.10 -5.56
N VAL A 130 8.06 14.29 -6.13
CA VAL A 130 7.38 14.57 -7.40
C VAL A 130 8.02 13.81 -8.57
N ALA A 131 9.34 13.74 -8.61
CA ALA A 131 10.08 12.99 -9.61
C ALA A 131 9.82 11.48 -9.51
N ARG A 132 9.74 10.94 -8.28
CA ARG A 132 9.52 9.50 -8.02
C ARG A 132 8.07 9.05 -8.16
N ASN A 133 7.10 9.95 -7.92
CA ASN A 133 5.68 9.60 -7.78
C ASN A 133 4.81 10.18 -8.89
N ASN A 134 5.30 10.16 -10.13
CA ASN A 134 4.61 10.79 -11.27
C ASN A 134 3.16 10.29 -11.49
N LYS A 135 2.83 9.06 -11.08
CA LYS A 135 1.47 8.49 -11.20
C LYS A 135 0.47 9.03 -10.17
N MET A 136 0.95 9.55 -9.05
CA MET A 136 0.10 10.10 -7.98
C MET A 136 -0.01 11.62 -8.05
N LYS A 137 0.74 12.25 -8.96
CA LYS A 137 0.79 13.69 -9.17
C LYS A 137 -0.13 14.05 -10.33
N PHE A 138 -1.20 14.81 -10.06
CA PHE A 138 -2.05 15.35 -11.12
C PHE A 138 -1.69 16.80 -11.49
N PHE A 139 -1.08 17.54 -10.55
CA PHE A 139 -0.61 18.90 -10.79
C PHE A 139 0.65 19.17 -9.96
N TYR A 140 1.59 19.92 -10.51
CA TYR A 140 2.75 20.40 -9.78
C TYR A 140 3.24 21.71 -10.38
N GLN A 141 3.46 22.69 -9.51
CA GLN A 141 4.09 23.96 -9.81
C GLN A 141 5.20 24.15 -8.78
N ASP A 142 6.44 24.27 -9.26
CA ASP A 142 7.59 24.54 -8.40
C ASP A 142 7.56 25.98 -7.88
N ALA A 143 8.17 26.21 -6.71
CA ALA A 143 8.31 27.56 -6.17
C ALA A 143 9.26 28.37 -7.08
N SER A 144 8.86 29.58 -7.41
CA SER A 144 9.73 30.58 -8.05
C SER A 144 9.61 31.89 -7.28
N GLU A 145 10.49 32.87 -7.55
CA GLU A 145 10.49 34.17 -6.85
C GLU A 145 9.11 34.84 -6.78
N ASN A 146 8.25 34.59 -7.77
CA ASN A 146 6.92 35.22 -7.90
C ASN A 146 5.74 34.25 -7.76
N ASN A 147 5.97 32.94 -7.58
CA ASN A 147 4.86 31.97 -7.55
C ASN A 147 4.95 31.02 -6.35
N ALA A 148 3.81 30.85 -5.69
CA ALA A 148 3.59 29.83 -4.68
C ALA A 148 3.85 28.42 -5.25
N PHE A 149 4.39 27.54 -4.42
CA PHE A 149 4.48 26.11 -4.74
C PHE A 149 3.10 25.47 -4.61
N ILE A 150 2.74 24.62 -5.56
CA ILE A 150 1.48 23.87 -5.55
C ILE A 150 1.76 22.41 -5.91
N LEU A 151 1.31 21.49 -5.07
CA LEU A 151 1.33 20.06 -5.35
C LEU A 151 -0.07 19.46 -5.23
N GLY A 152 -0.55 18.96 -6.36
CA GLY A 152 -1.77 18.18 -6.46
C GLY A 152 -1.48 16.68 -6.45
N ILE A 153 -1.96 16.00 -5.41
CA ILE A 153 -1.86 14.55 -5.24
C ILE A 153 -3.23 13.91 -5.46
N GLN A 154 -3.27 12.90 -6.33
CA GLN A 154 -4.47 12.13 -6.65
C GLN A 154 -4.08 10.71 -7.06
N THR A 155 -4.71 9.72 -6.44
CA THR A 155 -4.60 8.31 -6.83
C THR A 155 -5.56 7.97 -7.97
N GLU A 156 -5.32 6.84 -8.65
CA GLU A 156 -6.21 6.36 -9.72
C GLU A 156 -7.66 6.16 -9.24
N TRP A 157 -7.86 5.57 -8.06
CA TRP A 157 -9.20 5.39 -7.50
C TRP A 157 -9.90 6.73 -7.25
N GLN A 158 -9.15 7.73 -6.78
CA GLN A 158 -9.66 9.09 -6.55
C GLN A 158 -10.03 9.80 -7.85
N LEU A 159 -9.21 9.66 -8.91
CA LEU A 159 -9.53 10.16 -10.25
C LEU A 159 -10.83 9.53 -10.78
N GLN A 160 -11.00 8.22 -10.60
CA GLN A 160 -12.23 7.53 -11.00
C GLN A 160 -13.46 8.03 -10.24
N GLN A 161 -13.34 8.30 -8.93
CA GLN A 161 -14.43 8.89 -8.16
C GLN A 161 -14.73 10.32 -8.62
N MET A 162 -13.71 11.12 -8.93
CA MET A 162 -13.87 12.47 -9.47
C MET A 162 -14.60 12.47 -10.81
N ILE A 163 -14.26 11.57 -11.73
CA ILE A 163 -14.93 11.44 -13.03
C ILE A 163 -16.39 10.99 -12.83
N ARG A 164 -16.62 10.04 -11.92
CA ARG A 164 -17.95 9.47 -11.70
C ARG A 164 -18.92 10.43 -11.01
N PHE A 165 -18.45 11.15 -10.00
CA PHE A 165 -19.31 11.94 -9.11
C PHE A 165 -19.06 13.44 -9.19
N GLY A 166 -17.94 13.90 -9.76
CA GLY A 166 -17.53 15.31 -9.70
C GLY A 166 -18.40 16.28 -10.48
N HIS A 167 -19.31 15.80 -11.34
CA HIS A 167 -20.28 16.67 -12.00
C HIS A 167 -21.21 17.30 -10.97
N GLN A 168 -21.12 18.63 -10.78
CA GLN A 168 -21.95 19.43 -9.88
C GLN A 168 -21.85 19.10 -8.38
N SER A 169 -20.95 18.21 -7.95
CA SER A 169 -20.77 17.84 -6.55
C SER A 169 -19.38 18.16 -5.99
N LEU A 170 -18.55 18.88 -6.75
CA LEU A 170 -17.18 19.19 -6.35
C LEU A 170 -17.16 20.30 -5.27
N MET A 171 -16.46 20.04 -4.17
CA MET A 171 -16.23 21.00 -3.10
C MET A 171 -14.77 20.97 -2.68
N ALA A 172 -14.15 22.14 -2.49
CA ALA A 172 -12.83 22.24 -1.87
C ALA A 172 -13.00 22.49 -0.36
N ALA A 173 -12.51 21.57 0.46
CA ALA A 173 -12.46 21.72 1.91
C ALA A 173 -11.04 22.07 2.34
N HIS A 174 -10.85 23.26 2.91
CA HIS A 174 -9.59 23.64 3.50
C HIS A 174 -9.45 23.00 4.88
N SER A 175 -8.51 22.07 5.05
CA SER A 175 -8.32 21.43 6.37
C SER A 175 -7.51 22.35 7.27
N THR A 176 -8.18 23.01 8.20
CA THR A 176 -7.54 23.61 9.39
C THR A 176 -7.27 22.58 10.48
N PHE A 177 -7.66 21.33 10.27
CA PHE A 177 -7.46 20.26 11.23
C PHE A 177 -6.01 19.77 11.15
N GLY A 178 -5.22 20.04 12.20
CA GLY A 178 -3.83 19.60 12.28
C GLY A 178 -2.79 20.56 11.70
N ILE A 179 -3.08 21.85 11.51
CA ILE A 179 -2.08 22.86 11.07
C ILE A 179 -0.87 22.90 12.03
N LYS A 180 -1.04 22.53 13.30
CA LYS A 180 0.09 22.36 14.25
C LYS A 180 1.01 21.19 13.92
N LYS A 181 0.60 20.25 13.06
CA LYS A 181 1.33 19.02 12.70
C LYS A 181 1.87 19.04 11.27
N LEU A 182 1.36 19.90 10.39
CA LEU A 182 1.79 20.00 8.99
C LEU A 182 2.39 21.37 8.73
N LYS A 183 3.58 21.40 8.11
CA LYS A 183 4.29 22.66 7.78
C LYS A 183 3.54 23.51 6.75
N TYR A 184 2.78 22.87 5.86
CA TYR A 184 2.05 23.53 4.78
C TYR A 184 0.55 23.23 4.86
N PRO A 185 -0.32 24.19 4.48
CA PRO A 185 -1.76 23.95 4.39
C PRO A 185 -2.08 22.85 3.37
N VAL A 186 -3.05 22.01 3.73
CA VAL A 186 -3.55 20.95 2.85
C VAL A 186 -5.05 21.16 2.63
N SER A 187 -5.41 21.41 1.38
CA SER A 187 -6.80 21.44 0.94
C SER A 187 -7.18 20.07 0.38
N THR A 188 -8.37 19.59 0.74
CA THR A 188 -8.91 18.32 0.22
C THR A 188 -10.03 18.64 -0.76
N ILE A 189 -9.95 18.12 -1.97
CA ILE A 189 -11.05 18.17 -2.93
C ILE A 189 -11.98 17.00 -2.63
N LEU A 190 -13.26 17.30 -2.45
CA LEU A 190 -14.32 16.35 -2.14
C LEU A 190 -15.31 16.29 -3.31
N VAL A 191 -15.88 15.12 -3.52
CA VAL A 191 -17.12 14.93 -4.29
C VAL A 191 -18.14 14.23 -3.41
N PHE A 192 -19.41 14.36 -3.75
CA PHE A 192 -20.48 13.67 -3.02
C PHE A 192 -21.04 12.54 -3.87
N ASP A 193 -21.15 11.34 -3.29
CA ASP A 193 -21.84 10.23 -3.94
C ASP A 193 -23.37 10.45 -3.99
N SER A 194 -24.09 9.52 -4.60
CA SER A 194 -25.57 9.57 -4.69
C SER A 194 -26.28 9.55 -3.33
N HIS A 195 -25.58 9.20 -2.25
CA HIS A 195 -26.08 9.18 -0.88
C HIS A 195 -25.61 10.39 -0.07
N GLN A 196 -24.98 11.38 -0.70
CA GLN A 196 -24.39 12.56 -0.07
C GLN A 196 -23.22 12.24 0.88
N HIS A 197 -22.53 11.12 0.71
CA HIS A 197 -21.27 10.88 1.41
C HIS A 197 -20.13 11.63 0.72
N ALA A 198 -19.35 12.37 1.51
CA ALA A 198 -18.17 13.07 1.02
C ALA A 198 -17.03 12.07 0.75
N LEU A 199 -16.49 12.10 -0.46
CA LEU A 199 -15.36 11.28 -0.91
C LEU A 199 -14.16 12.18 -1.21
N PRO A 200 -12.99 11.99 -0.57
CA PRO A 200 -11.78 12.74 -0.87
C PRO A 200 -11.17 12.28 -2.19
N VAL A 201 -11.19 13.15 -3.20
CA VAL A 201 -10.74 12.85 -4.56
C VAL A 201 -9.43 13.52 -4.96
N ALA A 202 -8.91 14.45 -4.16
CA ALA A 202 -7.56 14.95 -4.33
C ALA A 202 -7.09 15.68 -3.07
N TRP A 203 -5.78 15.82 -2.93
CA TRP A 203 -5.16 16.72 -1.97
C TRP A 203 -4.33 17.76 -2.70
N VAL A 204 -4.41 19.00 -2.22
CA VAL A 204 -3.64 20.13 -2.75
C VAL A 204 -2.85 20.72 -1.60
N ILE A 205 -1.53 20.69 -1.72
CA ILE A 205 -0.60 21.30 -0.78
C ILE A 205 -0.12 22.61 -1.41
N ILE A 206 -0.22 23.69 -0.65
CA ILE A 206 0.21 25.03 -1.11
C ILE A 206 1.24 25.55 -0.12
N ARG A 207 2.32 26.12 -0.64
CA ARG A 207 3.25 26.94 0.15
C ARG A 207 3.14 28.36 -0.38
N GLU A 208 2.51 29.21 0.42
CA GLU A 208 2.44 30.67 0.22
C GLU A 208 3.82 31.31 0.42
#